data_AF-A0A9X9F2K9-F1
#
_entry.id   AF-A0A9X9F2K9-F1
#
_cell.length_a   1.000
_cell.length_b   1.000
_cell.length_c   1.000
_cell.angle_alpha   90.00
_cell.angle_beta   90.00
_cell.angle_gamma   90.00
#
_symmetry.space_group_name_H-M   'P 1'
#
loop_
_entity.id
_entity.type
_entity.pdbx_description
1 polymer ?
#
loop_
_entity_poly.entity_id
_entity_poly.type
_entity_poly.pdbx_seq_one_letter_code
_entity_poly.pdbx_strand_id
1 'polypeptide(L)' 'SLIEPFRAAVIDVGKDSIVVQVTGTQDKVEALIELLRPYGLKEIARTGVTAFTRSMKKQDKQVMLIQ' A
#
# COMPACT_ATOMS: atom_id res chain seq x y z
N SER A 1 -6.91 -9.47 -11.71
CA SER A 1 -7.66 -8.24 -11.38
C SER A 1 -6.78 -7.01 -11.55
N LEU A 2 -7.30 -5.83 -11.95
CA LEU A 2 -6.50 -4.60 -12.19
C LEU A 2 -5.73 -4.11 -10.95
N ILE A 3 -6.28 -4.34 -9.76
CA ILE A 3 -5.78 -3.74 -8.52
C ILE A 3 -4.83 -4.68 -7.74
N GLU A 4 -4.71 -5.95 -8.15
CA GLU A 4 -3.87 -6.98 -7.52
C GLU A 4 -2.38 -6.60 -7.43
N PRO A 5 -1.74 -6.03 -8.48
CA PRO A 5 -0.33 -5.63 -8.40
C PRO A 5 -0.08 -4.59 -7.29
N PHE A 6 -1.08 -3.79 -6.99
CA PHE A 6 -1.04 -2.76 -5.95
C PHE A 6 -1.36 -3.32 -4.56
N ARG A 7 -1.62 -4.63 -4.42
CA ARG A 7 -2.08 -5.24 -3.16
C ARG A 7 -3.22 -4.43 -2.52
N ALA A 8 -4.07 -3.88 -3.37
CA ALA A 8 -5.25 -3.14 -2.95
C ALA A 8 -6.39 -4.11 -2.67
N ALA A 9 -7.33 -3.70 -1.82
CA ALA A 9 -8.50 -4.47 -1.47
C ALA A 9 -9.76 -3.71 -1.90
N VAL A 10 -10.76 -4.45 -2.38
CA VAL A 10 -12.12 -3.92 -2.51
C VAL A 10 -12.74 -3.95 -1.12
N ILE A 11 -13.17 -2.78 -0.62
CA ILE A 11 -13.76 -2.65 0.71
C ILE A 11 -15.28 -2.44 0.67
N ASP A 12 -15.81 -2.00 -0.47
CA ASP A 12 -17.25 -1.85 -0.70
C ASP A 12 -17.61 -2.05 -2.17
N VAL A 13 -18.80 -2.59 -2.42
CA VAL A 13 -19.35 -2.84 -3.76
C VAL A 13 -20.80 -2.39 -3.79
N GLY A 14 -21.05 -1.30 -4.51
CA GLY A 14 -22.39 -0.85 -4.89
C GLY A 14 -22.77 -1.35 -6.28
N LYS A 15 -24.01 -1.05 -6.69
CA LYS A 15 -24.52 -1.41 -8.03
C LYS A 15 -23.74 -0.70 -9.16
N ASP A 16 -23.37 0.57 -8.92
CA ASP A 16 -22.78 1.45 -9.93
C ASP A 16 -21.40 2.02 -9.49
N SER A 17 -20.83 1.49 -8.41
CA SER A 17 -19.56 1.96 -7.85
C SER A 17 -18.88 0.89 -7.02
N ILE A 18 -17.55 0.97 -6.94
CA ILE A 18 -16.72 0.10 -6.11
C ILE A 18 -15.77 1.00 -5.34
N VAL A 19 -15.54 0.68 -4.06
CA VAL A 19 -14.53 1.38 -3.25
C VAL A 19 -13.33 0.46 -3.06
N VAL A 20 -12.16 0.99 -3.41
CA VAL A 20 -10.88 0.29 -3.27
C VAL A 20 -9.97 1.01 -2.29
N GLN A 21 -9.29 0.25 -1.45
CA GLN A 21 -8.30 0.73 -0.51
C GLN A 21 -6.92 0.25 -0.92
N VAL A 22 -5.94 1.16 -0.90
CA VAL A 22 -4.53 0.84 -1.11
C VAL A 22 -3.68 1.46 0.00
N THR A 23 -2.58 0.78 0.34
CA THR A 23 -1.55 1.31 1.22
C THR A 23 -0.17 1.02 0.62
N GLY A 24 0.74 1.99 0.76
CA GLY A 24 2.12 1.87 0.30
C GLY A 24 2.79 3.21 0.13
N THR A 25 3.86 3.22 -0.67
CA THR A 25 4.59 4.43 -1.04
C THR A 25 3.72 5.36 -1.88
N GLN A 26 4.09 6.64 -1.90
CA GLN A 26 3.39 7.66 -2.68
C GLN A 26 3.31 7.28 -4.17
N ASP A 27 4.42 6.81 -4.76
CA ASP A 27 4.47 6.45 -6.19
C ASP A 27 3.50 5.31 -6.52
N LYS A 28 3.35 4.36 -5.61
CA LYS A 28 2.42 3.23 -5.77
C LYS A 28 0.96 3.70 -5.75
N VAL A 29 0.63 4.63 -4.86
CA VAL A 29 -0.72 5.19 -4.79
C VAL A 29 -1.03 6.01 -6.05
N GLU A 30 -0.08 6.84 -6.49
CA GLU A 30 -0.24 7.66 -7.69
C GLU A 30 -0.44 6.81 -8.95
N ALA A 31 0.37 5.76 -9.12
CA ALA A 31 0.22 4.84 -10.24
C ALA A 31 -1.13 4.11 -10.25
N LEU A 32 -1.72 3.81 -9.07
CA LEU A 32 -3.07 3.25 -9.00
C LEU A 32 -4.13 4.27 -9.43
N ILE A 33 -3.99 5.53 -9.01
CA ILE A 33 -4.92 6.61 -9.39
C ILE A 33 -4.91 6.79 -10.91
N GLU A 34 -3.72 6.88 -11.53
CA GLU A 34 -3.60 7.03 -12.98
C GLU A 34 -4.15 5.82 -13.74
N LEU A 35 -3.96 4.61 -13.22
CA LEU A 35 -4.54 3.39 -13.79
C LEU A 35 -6.08 3.39 -13.74
N LEU A 36 -6.67 3.95 -12.68
CA LEU A 36 -8.12 4.01 -12.48
C LEU A 36 -8.78 5.23 -13.12
N ARG A 37 -8.00 6.26 -13.50
CA ARG A 37 -8.49 7.49 -14.14
C ARG A 37 -9.45 7.23 -15.33
N PRO A 38 -9.19 6.27 -16.25
CA PRO A 38 -10.10 6.00 -17.38
C PRO A 38 -11.46 5.41 -16.98
N TYR A 39 -11.57 4.83 -15.79
CA TYR A 39 -12.81 4.20 -15.30
C TYR A 39 -13.75 5.20 -14.62
N GLY A 40 -13.32 6.45 -14.43
CA GLY A 40 -14.11 7.48 -13.76
C GLY A 40 -13.97 7.40 -12.24
N LEU A 41 -12.95 8.08 -11.71
CA LEU A 41 -12.80 8.27 -10.27
C LEU A 41 -13.87 9.24 -9.77
N LYS A 42 -14.82 8.71 -8.98
CA LYS A 42 -15.88 9.54 -8.37
C LYS A 42 -15.34 10.38 -7.22
N GLU A 43 -14.60 9.76 -6.31
CA GLU A 43 -14.08 10.39 -5.09
C GLU A 43 -12.71 9.78 -4.71
N ILE A 44 -11.86 10.57 -4.06
CA ILE A 44 -10.55 10.14 -3.55
C ILE A 44 -10.36 10.71 -2.15
N ALA A 45 -10.07 9.84 -1.18
CA ALA A 45 -9.64 10.23 0.16
C ALA A 45 -8.23 9.69 0.43
N ARG A 46 -7.30 10.57 0.84
CA ARG A 46 -5.90 10.20 1.15
C ARG A 46 -5.44 10.82 2.47
N THR A 47 -4.73 10.04 3.27
CA THR A 47 -4.22 10.44 4.60
C THR A 47 -2.85 11.14 4.57
N GLY A 48 -2.23 11.30 3.41
CA GLY A 48 -0.87 11.86 3.30
C GLY A 48 0.23 10.84 3.62
N VAL A 49 1.48 11.30 3.78
CA VAL A 49 2.61 10.45 4.13
C VAL A 49 2.64 10.23 5.64
N THR A 50 2.55 8.97 6.06
CA THR A 50 2.70 8.57 7.46
C THR A 50 3.86 7.61 7.59
N ALA A 51 4.70 7.78 8.61
CA ALA A 51 5.87 6.93 8.83
C ALA A 51 6.02 6.57 10.31
N PHE A 52 6.50 5.36 10.56
CA PHE A 52 6.95 4.90 11.86
C PHE A 52 8.40 4.43 11.75
N THR A 53 9.19 4.64 12.80
CA THR A 53 10.54 4.09 12.88
C THR A 53 10.44 2.56 12.87
N ARG A 54 11.09 1.92 11.89
CA ARG A 54 11.13 0.47 11.83
C ARG A 54 12.10 -0.05 12.89
N SER A 55 11.67 -1.07 13.65
CA SER A 55 12.59 -1.78 14.55
C SER A 55 13.70 -2.43 13.73
N MET A 56 14.97 -2.11 14.04
CA MET A 56 16.10 -2.83 13.47
C MET A 56 16.10 -4.26 14.03
N LYS A 57 16.15 -5.27 13.15
CA LYS A 57 16.41 -6.64 13.60
C LYS A 57 17.80 -6.65 14.24
N LYS A 58 17.90 -6.97 15.53
CA LYS A 58 19.19 -7.31 16.15
C LYS A 58 19.73 -8.52 15.40
N GLN A 59 20.87 -8.36 14.73
CA GLN A 59 21.67 -9.51 14.32
C GLN A 59 22.37 -10.00 15.58
N ASP A 60 21.92 -11.15 16.10
CA ASP A 60 22.61 -11.85 17.16
C ASP A 60 23.98 -12.30 16.61
N LYS A 61 25.01 -11.50 16.84
CA LYS A 61 26.39 -11.94 16.70
C LYS A 61 26.64 -12.97 17.78
N GLN A 62 26.55 -14.25 17.43
CA GLN A 62 27.18 -15.30 18.21
C GLN A 62 28.67 -14.96 18.27
N VAL A 63 29.11 -14.47 19.42
CA VAL A 63 30.53 -14.40 19.77
C VAL A 63 30.96 -15.85 19.93
N MET A 64 31.53 -16.44 18.88
CA MET A 64 32.24 -17.71 19.01
C MET A 64 33.50 -17.39 19.82
N LEU A 65 33.39 -17.64 21.12
CA LEU A 65 34.46 -17.55 22.10
C LEU A 65 35.65 -18.38 21.61
N ILE A 66 36.81 -17.74 21.61
CA ILE A 66 38.15 -18.33 21.62
C ILE A 66 38.21 -19.61 22.46
N GLN A 67 38.50 -20.73 21.79
CA GLN A 67 39.36 -21.82 22.26
C GLN A 67 40.28 -22.17 21.10
#